data_AF-A0A9W9KMS1-F1
#
_entry.id   AF-A0A9W9KMS1-F1
#
_cell.length_a   1.000
_cell.length_b   1.000
_cell.length_c   1.000
_cell.angle_alpha   90.00
_cell.angle_beta   90.00
_cell.angle_gamma   90.00
#
_symmetry.space_group_name_H-M   'P 1'
#
loop_
_entity.id
_entity.type
_entity.pdbx_description
1 polymer ?
#
loop_
_entity_poly.entity_id
_entity_poly.type
_entity_poly.pdbx_seq_one_letter_code
_entity_poly.pdbx_strand_id
1 'polypeptide(L)'
;MLRSLLSLGRNSDPEYFVPRVDPAKDGADCLKDCADCTTHFPSKVKVENSRPLYGHIKAFNAHVLVATGQSDWKEKVEQEKGSLMEAFDKPSVKSNLGRIMVSATNIKPLEDGDNPENSDGRTTVLILPSFTFVDSVSQPDVPDLVHQFINNSTDEKDGTGAVSSKAGMSTRPCELDYVILLCSHRRRDARCGITAPLIKRELERHLRPLGLDRDVDDSRPGGAGIFFVSHVGGHKFSANVLVYRKRDQQMIWLARVRPEHCEGIVKYTILEGKVVHPETQLRGGFDRIRGLTSW
;
A
#
# COMPACT_ATOMS: atom_id res chain seq x y z
N MET A 1 32.35 21.04 -45.38
CA MET A 1 31.02 21.67 -45.55
C MET A 1 30.22 21.45 -44.28
N LEU A 2 29.78 22.55 -43.67
CA LEU A 2 28.91 22.62 -42.48
C LEU A 2 27.57 21.91 -42.72
N ARG A 3 27.11 21.08 -41.77
CA ARG A 3 25.72 20.93 -41.29
C ARG A 3 25.78 20.22 -39.93
N SER A 4 25.07 20.55 -38.87
CA SER A 4 24.25 21.68 -38.46
C SER A 4 24.13 21.52 -36.95
N LEU A 5 24.32 22.60 -36.21
CA LEU A 5 23.93 22.73 -34.81
C LEU A 5 22.39 22.69 -34.68
N LEU A 6 21.93 22.49 -33.45
CA LEU A 6 20.56 22.66 -32.92
C LEU A 6 19.67 21.40 -32.90
N SER A 7 19.82 20.61 -31.84
CA SER A 7 18.64 20.14 -31.11
C SER A 7 18.68 20.78 -29.73
N LEU A 8 18.03 21.93 -29.63
CA LEU A 8 17.63 22.51 -28.36
C LEU A 8 16.89 21.45 -27.54
N GLY A 9 17.21 21.38 -26.24
CA GLY A 9 16.68 20.39 -25.32
C GLY A 9 15.15 20.33 -25.34
N ARG A 10 14.63 19.18 -25.79
CA ARG A 10 13.35 18.69 -25.28
C ARG A 10 13.65 18.21 -23.86
N ASN A 11 13.30 19.02 -22.87
CA ASN A 11 12.91 18.46 -21.57
C ASN A 11 11.67 17.62 -21.85
N SER A 12 11.85 16.36 -22.23
CA SER A 12 10.77 15.38 -22.21
C SER A 12 10.44 15.18 -20.74
N ASP A 13 9.26 15.62 -20.32
CA ASP A 13 8.72 15.22 -19.02
C ASP A 13 8.88 13.70 -18.88
N PRO A 14 9.33 13.20 -17.72
CA PRO A 14 9.52 11.77 -17.53
C PRO A 14 8.21 11.04 -17.81
N GLU A 15 8.29 9.97 -18.61
CA GLU A 15 7.14 9.14 -18.93
C GLU A 15 6.74 8.34 -17.69
N TYR A 16 5.79 8.88 -16.92
CA TYR A 16 5.24 8.21 -15.75
C TYR A 16 4.32 7.06 -16.17
N PHE A 17 4.37 5.93 -15.45
CA PHE A 17 3.46 4.80 -15.73
C PHE A 17 1.99 5.15 -15.51
N VAL A 18 1.73 6.13 -14.64
CA VAL A 18 0.41 6.70 -14.35
C VAL A 18 0.20 8.04 -15.06
N PRO A 19 -1.01 8.31 -15.56
CA PRO A 19 -1.35 9.62 -16.10
C PRO A 19 -1.29 10.72 -15.03
N ARG A 20 -0.84 11.91 -15.44
CA ARG A 20 -1.02 13.14 -14.66
C ARG A 20 -2.45 13.66 -14.85
N VAL A 21 -2.98 14.37 -13.86
CA VAL A 21 -4.18 15.19 -14.05
C VAL A 21 -3.99 16.23 -15.16
N ASP A 22 -5.05 16.51 -15.90
CA ASP A 22 -5.10 17.44 -17.03
C ASP A 22 -6.18 18.51 -16.77
N PRO A 23 -5.83 19.78 -16.50
CA PRO A 23 -6.81 20.83 -16.23
C PRO A 23 -7.89 21.00 -17.30
N ALA A 24 -7.61 20.64 -18.56
CA ALA A 24 -8.59 20.70 -19.64
C ALA A 24 -9.67 19.59 -19.53
N LYS A 25 -9.36 18.49 -18.84
CA LYS A 25 -10.26 17.33 -18.68
C LYS A 25 -10.81 17.21 -17.26
N ASP A 26 -9.97 17.50 -16.27
CA ASP A 26 -10.20 17.26 -14.85
C ASP A 26 -10.64 18.53 -14.09
N GLY A 27 -10.76 19.65 -14.83
CA GLY A 27 -11.16 20.96 -14.33
C GLY A 27 -9.99 21.84 -13.89
N ALA A 28 -10.19 23.16 -13.91
CA ALA A 28 -9.15 24.14 -13.59
C ALA A 28 -8.60 24.03 -12.16
N ASP A 29 -9.35 23.39 -11.27
CA ASP A 29 -8.99 23.23 -9.86
C ASP A 29 -8.26 21.90 -9.57
N CYS A 30 -8.00 21.05 -10.57
CA CYS A 30 -7.38 19.74 -10.35
C CYS A 30 -5.94 19.79 -9.81
N LEU A 31 -5.27 20.93 -10.00
CA LEU A 31 -3.92 21.21 -9.50
C LEU A 31 -3.94 22.00 -8.17
N LYS A 32 -5.11 22.41 -7.69
CA LYS A 32 -5.22 23.14 -6.43
C LYS A 32 -5.22 22.13 -5.28
N ASP A 33 -4.25 22.27 -4.40
CA ASP A 33 -4.29 21.60 -3.11
C ASP A 33 -5.44 22.16 -2.26
N CYS A 34 -5.95 21.33 -1.36
CA CYS A 34 -7.14 21.53 -0.53
C CYS A 34 -7.36 22.97 -0.03
N ALA A 35 -8.58 23.49 -0.22
CA ALA A 35 -8.93 24.88 0.13
C ALA A 35 -9.31 25.09 1.59
N ASP A 36 -9.75 24.04 2.31
CA ASP A 36 -10.37 24.11 3.65
C ASP A 36 -9.68 23.22 4.69
N CYS A 37 -8.46 22.75 4.40
CA CYS A 37 -7.78 21.79 5.26
C CYS A 37 -7.43 22.38 6.64
N THR A 38 -8.05 21.84 7.68
CA THR A 38 -7.80 22.23 9.09
C THR A 38 -6.62 21.50 9.73
N THR A 39 -6.11 20.46 9.06
CA THR A 39 -4.98 19.66 9.53
C THR A 39 -3.70 20.19 8.93
N HIS A 40 -2.72 20.56 9.76
CA HIS A 40 -1.42 21.02 9.28
C HIS A 40 -0.30 20.03 9.61
N PHE A 41 0.64 19.92 8.68
CA PHE A 41 1.84 19.12 8.86
C PHE A 41 2.77 19.78 9.90
N PRO A 42 3.22 19.09 10.97
CA PRO A 42 4.01 19.72 12.01
C PRO A 42 5.37 20.22 11.49
N SER A 43 5.71 21.48 11.79
CA SER A 43 6.94 22.14 11.31
C SER A 43 8.24 21.42 11.73
N LYS A 44 8.21 20.67 12.83
CA LYS A 44 9.36 19.88 13.33
C LYS A 44 9.67 18.64 12.48
N VAL A 45 8.71 18.16 11.68
CA VAL A 45 8.90 16.97 10.84
C VAL A 45 9.68 17.36 9.58
N LYS A 46 10.95 16.96 9.52
CA LYS A 46 11.82 17.22 8.38
C LYS A 46 11.68 16.14 7.30
N VAL A 47 11.21 16.55 6.14
CA VAL A 47 11.04 15.72 4.94
C VAL A 47 12.10 16.11 3.89
N GLU A 48 12.72 15.11 3.28
CA GLU A 48 13.68 15.28 2.18
C GLU A 48 12.94 15.63 0.88
N ASN A 49 13.16 16.84 0.35
CA ASN A 49 12.48 17.33 -0.86
C ASN A 49 13.40 17.42 -2.09
N SER A 50 14.73 17.27 -1.93
CA SER A 50 15.69 17.52 -3.01
C SER A 50 15.91 16.33 -3.94
N ARG A 51 15.79 15.12 -3.42
CA ARG A 51 16.12 13.90 -4.19
C ARG A 51 15.00 13.49 -5.15
N PRO A 52 15.34 12.98 -6.35
CA PRO A 52 14.37 12.30 -7.20
C PRO A 52 13.69 11.13 -6.47
N LEU A 53 12.40 10.94 -6.72
CA LEU A 53 11.59 9.87 -6.12
C LEU A 53 11.27 8.73 -7.07
N TYR A 54 10.87 9.08 -8.31
CA TYR A 54 10.35 8.15 -9.30
C TYR A 54 11.40 7.12 -9.73
N GLY A 55 11.06 5.83 -9.72
CA GLY A 55 11.96 4.74 -10.12
C GLY A 55 13.07 4.44 -9.09
N HIS A 56 12.84 4.77 -7.81
CA HIS A 56 13.79 4.52 -6.72
C HIS A 56 13.16 3.80 -5.52
N ILE A 57 12.21 2.93 -5.80
CA ILE A 57 11.70 1.86 -4.95
C ILE A 57 12.28 0.51 -5.39
N LYS A 58 12.01 -0.48 -4.57
CA LYS A 58 12.66 -1.77 -4.63
C LYS A 58 11.61 -2.69 -5.24
N ALA A 59 11.81 -3.26 -6.44
CA ALA A 59 10.80 -4.09 -7.12
C ALA A 59 10.31 -5.28 -6.26
N PHE A 60 9.01 -5.53 -6.26
CA PHE A 60 8.39 -6.68 -5.57
C PHE A 60 7.21 -7.23 -6.36
N ASN A 61 6.95 -8.53 -6.21
CA ASN A 61 5.86 -9.23 -6.90
C ASN A 61 4.59 -9.31 -6.05
N ALA A 62 4.75 -9.52 -4.75
CA ALA A 62 3.67 -9.60 -3.78
C ALA A 62 3.96 -8.72 -2.56
N HIS A 63 2.91 -8.17 -1.97
CA HIS A 63 2.96 -7.48 -0.68
C HIS A 63 2.06 -8.23 0.30
N VAL A 64 2.68 -8.85 1.31
CA VAL A 64 1.99 -9.57 2.38
C VAL A 64 1.82 -8.64 3.56
N LEU A 65 0.56 -8.44 3.95
CA LEU A 65 0.16 -7.67 5.12
C LEU A 65 -0.20 -8.62 6.25
N VAL A 66 0.61 -8.67 7.30
CA VAL A 66 0.36 -9.53 8.47
C VAL A 66 -0.56 -8.80 9.44
N ALA A 67 -1.69 -9.41 9.80
CA ALA A 67 -2.61 -8.86 10.79
C ALA A 67 -1.98 -8.97 12.19
N THR A 68 -1.67 -7.84 12.81
CA THR A 68 -1.10 -7.80 14.17
C THR A 68 -1.99 -7.06 15.16
N GLY A 69 -3.02 -6.37 14.69
CA GLY A 69 -3.85 -5.46 15.48
C GLY A 69 -3.11 -4.23 16.04
N GLN A 70 -1.79 -4.11 15.83
CA GLN A 70 -0.96 -3.04 16.36
C GLN A 70 -0.80 -1.90 15.34
N SER A 71 -0.60 -0.68 15.83
CA SER A 71 -0.31 0.50 15.00
C SER A 71 1.16 0.93 15.02
N ASP A 72 1.98 0.26 15.82
CA ASP A 72 3.43 0.48 15.94
C ASP A 72 4.10 -0.82 16.41
N TRP A 73 5.34 -1.08 16.00
CA TRP A 73 6.00 -2.38 16.18
C TRP A 73 7.41 -2.20 16.74
N LYS A 74 8.14 -3.31 16.93
CA LYS A 74 9.60 -3.26 17.16
C LYS A 74 10.29 -2.66 15.94
N GLU A 75 11.36 -1.90 16.17
CA GLU A 75 12.08 -1.14 15.14
C GLU A 75 12.33 -1.96 13.85
N LYS A 76 12.71 -3.23 14.04
CA LYS A 76 12.84 -4.25 13.01
C LYS A 76 11.80 -5.33 13.26
N VAL A 77 10.75 -5.34 12.45
CA VAL A 77 9.62 -6.27 12.62
C VAL A 77 10.04 -7.71 12.36
N GLU A 78 11.03 -7.92 11.50
CA GLU A 78 11.63 -9.22 11.21
C GLU A 78 12.35 -9.84 12.42
N GLN A 79 12.68 -9.04 13.45
CA GLN A 79 13.34 -9.51 14.67
C GLN A 79 12.35 -9.89 15.78
N GLU A 80 11.04 -9.84 15.50
CA GLU A 80 10.02 -10.26 16.43
C GLU A 80 9.89 -11.78 16.45
N LYS A 81 10.64 -12.42 17.37
CA LYS A 81 10.66 -13.88 17.55
C LYS A 81 9.26 -14.45 17.67
N GLY A 82 8.98 -15.52 16.93
CA GLY A 82 7.67 -16.18 16.91
C GLY A 82 6.65 -15.53 15.98
N SER A 83 6.95 -14.40 15.34
CA SER A 83 6.04 -13.73 14.39
C SER A 83 6.15 -14.24 12.96
N LEU A 84 5.11 -14.05 12.16
CA LEU A 84 5.20 -14.33 10.72
C LEU A 84 6.26 -13.47 10.02
N MET A 85 6.49 -12.24 10.49
CA MET A 85 7.51 -11.35 9.93
C MET A 85 8.92 -11.96 10.03
N GLU A 86 9.26 -12.59 11.16
CA GLU A 86 10.51 -13.35 11.32
C GLU A 86 10.56 -14.53 10.35
N ALA A 87 9.45 -15.27 10.19
CA ALA A 87 9.41 -16.43 9.31
C ALA A 87 9.62 -16.05 7.83
N PHE A 88 9.04 -14.94 7.36
CA PHE A 88 9.23 -14.44 6.00
C PHE A 88 10.66 -13.93 5.71
N ASP A 89 11.41 -13.51 6.73
CA ASP A 89 12.79 -13.02 6.56
C ASP A 89 13.81 -14.16 6.40
N LYS A 90 13.40 -15.41 6.65
CA LYS A 90 14.28 -16.59 6.52
C LYS A 90 14.72 -16.77 5.06
N PRO A 91 16.02 -17.02 4.79
CA PRO A 91 16.52 -17.23 3.42
C PRO A 91 15.89 -18.40 2.65
N SER A 92 15.29 -19.36 3.35
CA SER A 92 14.54 -20.49 2.78
C SER A 92 13.16 -20.10 2.23
N VAL A 93 12.61 -18.96 2.66
CA VAL A 93 11.31 -18.47 2.22
C VAL A 93 11.53 -17.50 1.06
N LYS A 94 11.37 -17.99 -0.16
CA LYS A 94 11.50 -17.19 -1.39
C LYS A 94 10.39 -17.50 -2.36
N SER A 95 9.89 -16.47 -3.03
CA SER A 95 9.04 -16.61 -4.21
C SER A 95 9.91 -16.77 -5.45
N ASN A 96 9.49 -17.63 -6.37
CA ASN A 96 10.10 -17.76 -7.71
C ASN A 96 9.68 -16.61 -8.65
N LEU A 97 8.66 -15.82 -8.29
CA LEU A 97 8.16 -14.68 -9.06
C LEU A 97 8.86 -13.35 -8.70
N GLY A 98 9.74 -13.35 -7.70
CA GLY A 98 10.50 -12.17 -7.28
C GLY A 98 10.34 -11.85 -5.79
N ARG A 99 10.70 -10.61 -5.40
CA ARG A 99 10.70 -10.23 -3.98
C ARG A 99 9.28 -10.21 -3.42
N ILE A 100 9.11 -10.74 -2.20
CA ILE A 100 7.93 -10.53 -1.36
C ILE A 100 8.22 -9.33 -0.45
N MET A 101 7.39 -8.30 -0.51
CA MET A 101 7.37 -7.25 0.49
C MET A 101 6.48 -7.70 1.65
N VAL A 102 6.93 -7.53 2.89
CA VAL A 102 6.16 -7.92 4.07
C VAL A 102 6.01 -6.73 4.99
N SER A 103 4.78 -6.48 5.44
CA SER A 103 4.49 -5.45 6.42
C SER A 103 3.61 -6.02 7.53
N ALA A 104 3.96 -5.72 8.78
CA ALA A 104 3.03 -5.86 9.89
C ALA A 104 1.97 -4.75 9.79
N THR A 105 0.72 -5.06 10.13
CA THR A 105 -0.43 -4.16 9.91
C THR A 105 -1.37 -4.11 11.09
N ASN A 106 -2.13 -3.02 11.19
CA ASN A 106 -3.17 -2.85 12.22
C ASN A 106 -4.49 -3.57 11.89
N ILE A 107 -4.51 -4.42 10.86
CA ILE A 107 -5.62 -5.35 10.64
C ILE A 107 -5.72 -6.24 11.89
N LYS A 108 -6.92 -6.36 12.44
CA LYS A 108 -7.21 -7.28 13.55
C LYS A 108 -7.22 -8.72 12.99
N PRO A 109 -6.49 -9.66 13.62
CA PRO A 109 -6.67 -11.08 13.33
C PRO A 109 -8.14 -11.46 13.55
N LEU A 110 -8.62 -12.49 12.84
CA LEU A 110 -9.92 -13.08 13.20
C LEU A 110 -9.83 -13.63 14.63
N GLU A 111 -10.84 -13.31 15.45
CA GLU A 111 -10.95 -13.89 16.79
C GLU A 111 -11.37 -15.36 16.65
N ASP A 112 -10.51 -16.28 17.06
CA ASP A 112 -10.93 -17.65 17.39
C ASP A 112 -11.73 -17.56 18.70
N GLY A 113 -12.98 -18.02 18.68
CA GLY A 113 -13.90 -17.91 19.81
C GLY A 113 -13.31 -18.40 21.15
N ASP A 114 -13.62 -17.64 22.21
CA ASP A 114 -13.60 -18.00 23.63
C ASP A 114 -12.27 -18.28 24.38
N ASN A 115 -11.10 -17.86 23.90
CA ASN A 115 -9.98 -17.61 24.84
C ASN A 115 -8.80 -16.76 24.30
N PRO A 116 -8.63 -15.50 24.72
CA PRO A 116 -7.50 -14.65 24.29
C PRO A 116 -6.13 -15.10 24.84
N GLU A 117 -6.10 -16.05 25.79
CA GLU A 117 -4.86 -16.58 26.37
C GLU A 117 -4.25 -17.75 25.58
N ASN A 118 -4.94 -18.25 24.56
CA ASN A 118 -4.53 -19.41 23.74
C ASN A 118 -4.44 -19.07 22.24
N SER A 119 -3.91 -17.89 21.88
CA SER A 119 -3.57 -17.67 20.47
C SER A 119 -2.45 -18.63 20.08
N ASP A 120 -2.75 -19.65 19.28
CA ASP A 120 -1.82 -20.71 18.86
C ASP A 120 -0.73 -20.20 17.88
N GLY A 121 -0.37 -18.92 17.98
CA GLY A 121 0.51 -18.18 17.07
C GLY A 121 -0.08 -17.95 15.68
N ARG A 122 -1.36 -18.31 15.47
CA ARG A 122 -2.06 -18.18 14.18
C ARG A 122 -2.61 -16.77 14.01
N THR A 123 -2.52 -16.25 12.78
CA THR A 123 -3.09 -14.95 12.41
C THR A 123 -3.56 -14.95 10.96
N THR A 124 -4.12 -13.83 10.53
CA THR A 124 -4.54 -13.58 9.15
C THR A 124 -3.45 -12.81 8.40
N VAL A 125 -3.32 -13.07 7.10
CA VAL A 125 -2.59 -12.18 6.19
C VAL A 125 -3.47 -11.72 5.03
N LEU A 126 -3.23 -10.52 4.52
CA LEU A 126 -3.77 -10.04 3.23
C LEU A 126 -2.64 -10.01 2.20
N ILE A 127 -2.84 -10.72 1.09
CA ILE A 127 -1.91 -10.76 -0.05
C ILE A 127 -2.37 -9.75 -1.09
N LEU A 128 -1.47 -8.86 -1.48
CA LEU A 128 -1.66 -7.87 -2.53
C LEU A 128 -0.68 -8.13 -3.69
N PRO A 129 -1.08 -7.89 -4.95
CA PRO A 129 -2.36 -7.28 -5.37
C PRO A 129 -3.47 -8.28 -5.70
N SER A 130 -3.42 -9.52 -5.22
CA SER A 130 -4.53 -10.47 -5.43
C SER A 130 -5.78 -10.14 -4.60
N PHE A 131 -5.66 -9.27 -3.59
CA PHE A 131 -6.75 -8.94 -2.66
C PHE A 131 -7.33 -10.21 -2.01
N THR A 132 -6.44 -11.10 -1.55
CA THR A 132 -6.80 -12.39 -0.96
C THR A 132 -6.39 -12.41 0.50
N PHE A 133 -7.35 -12.63 1.40
CA PHE A 133 -7.04 -13.00 2.78
C PHE A 133 -6.70 -14.50 2.86
N VAL A 134 -5.69 -14.81 3.65
CA VAL A 134 -5.37 -16.17 4.09
C VAL A 134 -5.43 -16.16 5.61
N ASP A 135 -6.39 -16.89 6.16
CA ASP A 135 -6.64 -16.96 7.61
C ASP A 135 -5.96 -18.19 8.22
N SER A 136 -5.79 -18.15 9.54
CA SER A 136 -5.19 -19.24 10.31
C SER A 136 -3.77 -19.59 9.84
N VAL A 137 -2.88 -18.60 9.72
CA VAL A 137 -1.48 -18.78 9.28
C VAL A 137 -0.56 -18.77 10.50
N SER A 138 0.25 -19.81 10.67
CA SER A 138 1.33 -19.88 11.67
C SER A 138 2.72 -19.79 11.02
N GLN A 139 3.78 -19.64 11.84
CA GLN A 139 5.15 -19.56 11.32
C GLN A 139 5.57 -20.76 10.45
N PRO A 140 5.29 -22.02 10.82
CA PRO A 140 5.60 -23.18 9.98
C PRO A 140 4.89 -23.18 8.62
N ASP A 141 3.73 -22.50 8.50
CA ASP A 141 2.91 -22.50 7.28
C ASP A 141 3.47 -21.55 6.19
N VAL A 142 4.42 -20.67 6.52
CA VAL A 142 4.92 -19.63 5.61
C VAL A 142 5.47 -20.16 4.27
N PRO A 143 6.28 -21.24 4.22
CA PRO A 143 6.72 -21.81 2.95
C PRO A 143 5.56 -22.28 2.07
N ASP A 144 4.56 -22.94 2.67
CA ASP A 144 3.37 -23.42 1.97
C ASP A 144 2.49 -22.25 1.51
N LEU A 145 2.36 -21.20 2.33
CA LEU A 145 1.65 -19.99 1.97
C LEU A 145 2.26 -19.34 0.72
N VAL A 146 3.59 -19.20 0.69
CA VAL A 146 4.30 -18.65 -0.48
C VAL A 146 4.09 -19.53 -1.71
N HIS A 147 4.24 -20.84 -1.56
CA HIS A 147 4.08 -21.76 -2.68
C HIS A 147 2.65 -21.77 -3.24
N GLN A 148 1.64 -21.84 -2.37
CA GLN A 148 0.25 -22.00 -2.78
C GLN A 148 -0.40 -20.69 -3.21
N PHE A 149 -0.19 -19.60 -2.45
CA PHE A 149 -0.96 -18.36 -2.62
C PHE A 149 -0.19 -17.20 -3.26
N ILE A 150 1.14 -17.33 -3.41
CA ILE A 150 1.96 -16.30 -4.09
C ILE A 150 2.50 -16.82 -5.42
N ASN A 151 3.14 -17.99 -5.43
CA ASN A 151 3.77 -18.53 -6.64
C ASN A 151 2.76 -19.15 -7.62
N ASN A 152 1.72 -19.78 -7.08
CA ASN A 152 0.70 -20.51 -7.83
C ASN A 152 -0.70 -19.94 -7.61
N SER A 153 -0.82 -18.62 -7.37
CA SER A 153 -2.14 -17.99 -7.28
C SER A 153 -2.86 -18.20 -8.61
N THR A 154 -3.80 -19.13 -8.66
CA THR A 154 -4.68 -19.29 -9.81
C THR A 154 -5.59 -18.08 -9.85
N ASP A 155 -5.27 -17.11 -10.71
CA ASP A 155 -6.24 -16.11 -11.15
C ASP A 155 -7.39 -16.88 -11.84
N GLU A 156 -8.49 -17.04 -11.11
CA GLU A 156 -9.81 -17.52 -11.58
C GLU A 156 -9.84 -18.69 -12.58
N LYS A 157 -9.92 -19.92 -12.07
CA LYS A 157 -10.70 -21.00 -12.72
C LYS A 157 -11.41 -21.84 -11.65
N ASP A 158 -12.54 -21.32 -11.17
CA ASP A 158 -13.82 -22.04 -11.12
C ASP A 158 -14.82 -21.25 -10.26
N GLY A 159 -15.99 -20.98 -10.84
CA GLY A 159 -17.14 -20.32 -10.22
C GLY A 159 -17.83 -21.15 -9.15
N THR A 160 -17.06 -21.83 -8.32
CA THR A 160 -17.53 -22.57 -7.14
C THR A 160 -16.62 -22.18 -6.00
N GLY A 161 -17.18 -21.52 -4.98
CA GLY A 161 -16.48 -21.07 -3.76
C GLY A 161 -15.95 -22.23 -2.91
N ALA A 162 -15.01 -22.99 -3.46
CA ALA A 162 -14.34 -24.08 -2.79
C ALA A 162 -13.12 -23.54 -2.06
N VAL A 163 -13.28 -23.40 -0.74
CA VAL A 163 -12.21 -23.20 0.22
C VAL A 163 -11.22 -24.36 0.07
N SER A 164 -10.09 -24.14 -0.60
CA SER A 164 -9.01 -25.14 -0.65
C SER A 164 -8.27 -25.14 0.69
N SER A 165 -8.79 -25.91 1.65
CA SER A 165 -8.15 -26.14 2.95
C SER A 165 -6.98 -27.13 2.80
N LYS A 166 -5.86 -26.69 2.23
CA LYS A 166 -4.60 -27.44 2.33
C LYS A 166 -3.73 -26.79 3.41
N ALA A 167 -3.23 -27.60 4.35
CA ALA A 167 -2.51 -27.20 5.56
C ALA A 167 -3.31 -26.42 6.63
N GLY A 168 -4.65 -26.48 6.63
CA GLY A 168 -5.47 -25.82 7.65
C GLY A 168 -5.50 -24.28 7.55
N MET A 169 -4.93 -23.71 6.48
CA MET A 169 -5.17 -22.32 6.06
C MET A 169 -6.47 -22.27 5.26
N SER A 170 -7.23 -21.19 5.41
CA SER A 170 -8.42 -20.91 4.59
C SER A 170 -8.27 -19.58 3.88
N THR A 171 -8.94 -19.40 2.74
CA THR A 171 -8.87 -18.18 1.96
C THR A 171 -10.24 -17.53 1.80
N ARG A 172 -10.24 -16.20 1.75
CA ARG A 172 -11.43 -15.41 1.41
C ARG A 172 -11.04 -14.16 0.63
N PRO A 173 -11.92 -13.66 -0.25
CA PRO A 173 -11.68 -12.39 -0.93
C PRO A 173 -11.62 -11.22 0.06
N CYS A 174 -10.79 -10.22 -0.26
CA CYS A 174 -10.89 -8.91 0.34
C CYS A 174 -11.97 -8.11 -0.40
N GLU A 175 -13.02 -7.74 0.31
CA GLU A 175 -14.20 -7.06 -0.26
C GLU A 175 -13.96 -5.58 -0.58
N LEU A 176 -12.83 -5.00 -0.16
CA LEU A 176 -12.48 -3.60 -0.45
C LEU A 176 -12.19 -3.39 -1.94
N ASP A 177 -12.64 -2.26 -2.49
CA ASP A 177 -12.22 -1.79 -3.82
C ASP A 177 -10.80 -1.18 -3.75
N TYR A 178 -10.47 -0.55 -2.62
CA TYR A 178 -9.20 0.15 -2.40
C TYR A 178 -8.56 -0.23 -1.06
N VAL A 179 -7.25 -0.47 -1.10
CA VAL A 179 -6.43 -0.67 0.11
C VAL A 179 -5.36 0.41 0.15
N ILE A 180 -5.42 1.27 1.16
CA ILE A 180 -4.52 2.40 1.35
C ILE A 180 -3.61 2.12 2.53
N LEU A 181 -2.30 2.10 2.31
CA LEU A 181 -1.31 1.78 3.34
C LEU A 181 -0.52 3.02 3.73
N LEU A 182 -0.47 3.29 5.03
CA LEU A 182 0.26 4.40 5.63
C LEU A 182 1.32 3.85 6.57
N CYS A 183 2.59 4.14 6.30
CA CYS A 183 3.67 3.74 7.21
C CYS A 183 3.59 4.55 8.51
N SER A 184 3.20 3.92 9.61
CA SER A 184 3.04 4.53 10.94
C SER A 184 4.18 4.21 11.92
N HIS A 185 5.17 3.44 11.48
CA HIS A 185 6.18 2.80 12.33
C HIS A 185 7.07 3.81 13.08
N ARG A 186 6.64 4.25 14.27
CA ARG A 186 7.24 5.32 15.07
C ARG A 186 8.56 4.88 15.67
N ARG A 187 8.64 3.64 16.19
CA ARG A 187 9.89 3.11 16.74
C ARG A 187 11.00 3.01 15.68
N ARG A 188 10.65 2.87 14.40
CA ARG A 188 11.59 2.92 13.28
C ARG A 188 11.95 4.33 12.85
N ASP A 189 10.96 5.20 12.71
CA ASP A 189 11.17 6.61 12.43
C ASP A 189 9.98 7.44 12.94
N ALA A 190 10.26 8.40 13.82
CA ALA A 190 9.23 9.22 14.44
C ALA A 190 8.38 9.99 13.41
N ARG A 191 8.92 10.34 12.24
CA ARG A 191 8.19 11.06 11.19
C ARG A 191 7.02 10.24 10.68
N CYS A 192 7.20 8.93 10.49
CA CYS A 192 6.13 8.02 10.09
C CYS A 192 4.99 7.99 11.13
N GLY A 193 5.35 7.81 12.41
CA GLY A 193 4.37 7.81 13.49
C GLY A 193 3.65 9.14 13.73
N ILE A 194 4.27 10.26 13.39
CA ILE A 194 3.63 11.59 13.48
C ILE A 194 2.70 11.84 12.28
N THR A 195 3.12 11.46 11.08
CA THR A 195 2.46 11.89 9.84
C THR A 195 1.32 10.97 9.43
N ALA A 196 1.44 9.65 9.64
CA ALA A 196 0.42 8.69 9.21
C ALA A 196 -0.99 8.98 9.80
N PRO A 197 -1.16 9.29 11.10
CA PRO A 197 -2.48 9.61 11.65
C PRO A 197 -3.10 10.88 11.05
N LEU A 198 -2.28 11.88 10.69
CA LEU A 198 -2.75 13.11 10.06
C LEU A 198 -3.28 12.84 8.65
N ILE A 199 -2.53 12.05 7.86
CA ILE A 199 -2.95 11.65 6.51
C ILE A 199 -4.19 10.76 6.57
N LYS A 200 -4.27 9.81 7.51
CA LYS A 200 -5.46 8.96 7.71
C LYS A 200 -6.70 9.82 7.94
N ARG A 201 -6.65 10.73 8.92
CA ARG A 201 -7.79 11.60 9.27
C ARG A 201 -8.28 12.42 8.08
N GLU A 202 -7.36 12.95 7.29
CA GLU A 202 -7.71 13.80 6.15
C GLU A 202 -8.26 12.98 4.97
N LEU A 203 -7.70 11.80 4.68
CA LEU A 203 -8.28 10.88 3.70
C LEU A 203 -9.69 10.43 4.09
N GLU A 204 -9.91 10.06 5.36
CA GLU A 204 -11.23 9.72 5.88
C GLU A 204 -12.24 10.87 5.70
N ARG A 205 -11.82 12.12 5.98
CA ARG A 205 -12.67 13.30 5.80
C ARG A 205 -13.20 13.41 4.36
N HIS A 206 -12.37 13.07 3.37
CA HIS A 206 -12.76 13.13 1.96
C HIS A 206 -13.47 11.85 1.45
N LEU A 207 -13.19 10.69 2.05
CA LEU A 207 -13.83 9.42 1.67
C LEU A 207 -15.25 9.27 2.25
N ARG A 208 -15.52 9.80 3.45
CA ARG A 208 -16.82 9.68 4.13
C ARG A 208 -17.99 10.28 3.35
N PRO A 209 -17.91 11.52 2.81
CA PRO A 209 -19.00 12.10 2.01
C PRO A 209 -19.31 11.31 0.74
N LEU A 210 -18.33 10.54 0.23
CA LEU A 210 -18.50 9.66 -0.93
C LEU A 210 -19.05 8.28 -0.55
N GLY A 211 -19.25 7.99 0.75
CA GLY A 211 -19.64 6.67 1.24
C GLY A 211 -18.58 5.60 1.04
N LEU A 212 -17.33 5.97 0.81
CA LEU A 212 -16.23 5.06 0.49
C LEU A 212 -15.38 4.68 1.70
N ASP A 213 -15.43 5.43 2.79
CA ASP A 213 -14.70 5.09 4.02
C ASP A 213 -15.16 3.72 4.56
N ARG A 214 -14.21 2.84 4.89
CA ARG A 214 -14.41 1.58 5.60
C ARG A 214 -13.48 1.58 6.79
N ASP A 215 -14.06 1.84 7.96
CA ASP A 215 -13.31 1.73 9.22
C ASP A 215 -13.10 0.25 9.61
N VAL A 216 -12.53 0.01 10.78
CA VAL A 216 -12.13 -1.34 11.21
C VAL A 216 -13.32 -2.26 11.45
N ASP A 217 -14.47 -1.71 11.84
CA ASP A 217 -15.64 -2.49 12.24
C ASP A 217 -16.73 -2.45 11.14
N ASP A 218 -16.46 -1.77 10.01
CA ASP A 218 -17.33 -1.72 8.84
C ASP A 218 -17.12 -2.92 7.90
N SER A 219 -18.13 -3.79 7.84
CA SER A 219 -18.15 -5.00 7.01
C SER A 219 -18.79 -4.81 5.63
N ARG A 220 -19.18 -3.58 5.25
CA ARG A 220 -19.80 -3.33 3.94
C ARG A 220 -18.80 -3.61 2.81
N PRO A 221 -19.23 -4.29 1.72
CA PRO A 221 -18.36 -4.52 0.58
C PRO A 221 -18.01 -3.20 -0.15
N GLY A 222 -16.95 -3.28 -0.94
CA GLY A 222 -16.39 -2.15 -1.68
C GLY A 222 -15.74 -1.10 -0.79
N GLY A 223 -15.52 0.09 -1.36
CA GLY A 223 -14.94 1.21 -0.64
C GLY A 223 -13.45 1.06 -0.35
N ALA A 224 -12.94 1.85 0.60
CA ALA A 224 -11.53 2.06 0.87
C ALA A 224 -11.20 1.78 2.34
N GLY A 225 -10.31 0.81 2.57
CA GLY A 225 -9.71 0.57 3.88
C GLY A 225 -8.37 1.29 4.00
N ILE A 226 -8.18 2.06 5.08
CA ILE A 226 -6.91 2.75 5.39
C ILE A 226 -6.21 2.04 6.55
N PHE A 227 -5.07 1.42 6.25
CA PHE A 227 -4.32 0.61 7.21
C PHE A 227 -2.98 1.25 7.55
N PHE A 228 -2.64 1.16 8.83
CA PHE A 228 -1.29 1.42 9.31
C PHE A 228 -0.42 0.20 9.09
N VAL A 229 0.78 0.44 8.58
CA VAL A 229 1.75 -0.60 8.27
C VAL A 229 3.12 -0.29 8.85
N SER A 230 3.91 -1.33 9.06
CA SER A 230 5.31 -1.24 9.43
C SER A 230 6.15 -0.57 8.34
N HIS A 231 7.46 -0.54 8.52
CA HIS A 231 8.33 0.26 7.66
C HIS A 231 8.34 -0.24 6.20
N VAL A 232 7.86 0.60 5.28
CA VAL A 232 7.86 0.30 3.83
C VAL A 232 9.15 0.74 3.11
N GLY A 233 10.03 1.48 3.77
CA GLY A 233 11.19 2.13 3.13
C GLY A 233 10.93 3.60 2.76
N GLY A 234 11.98 4.43 2.83
CA GLY A 234 11.88 5.84 2.43
C GLY A 234 11.21 6.76 3.46
N HIS A 235 11.39 6.51 4.75
CA HIS A 235 10.86 7.35 5.84
C HIS A 235 11.31 8.82 5.74
N LYS A 236 12.45 9.09 5.09
CA LYS A 236 12.95 10.44 4.84
C LYS A 236 12.06 11.24 3.90
N PHE A 237 11.23 10.55 3.11
CA PHE A 237 10.24 11.11 2.20
C PHE A 237 8.81 11.00 2.76
N SER A 238 8.65 10.93 4.09
CA SER A 238 7.33 10.83 4.73
C SER A 238 6.43 12.04 4.39
N ALA A 239 5.10 11.89 4.36
CA ALA A 239 4.35 10.64 4.54
C ALA A 239 4.38 9.77 3.27
N ASN A 240 4.54 8.45 3.43
CA ASN A 240 4.38 7.49 2.33
C ASN A 240 2.94 6.97 2.32
N VAL A 241 2.33 6.91 1.13
CA VAL A 241 0.97 6.43 0.91
C VAL A 241 1.01 5.45 -0.27
N LEU A 242 0.66 4.19 -0.03
CA LEU A 242 0.52 3.18 -1.10
C LEU A 242 -0.97 2.96 -1.34
N VAL A 243 -1.42 3.18 -2.57
CA VAL A 243 -2.82 3.01 -2.96
C VAL A 243 -2.91 1.81 -3.88
N TYR A 244 -3.56 0.73 -3.44
CA TYR A 244 -3.93 -0.41 -4.28
C TYR A 244 -5.37 -0.23 -4.75
N ARG A 245 -5.59 -0.36 -6.06
CA ARG A 245 -6.90 -0.27 -6.73
C ARG A 245 -7.23 -1.64 -7.32
N LYS A 246 -8.20 -2.35 -6.72
CA LYS A 246 -8.47 -3.77 -7.00
C LYS A 246 -8.88 -4.01 -8.44
N ARG A 247 -9.91 -3.30 -8.93
CA ARG A 247 -10.48 -3.48 -10.27
C ARG A 247 -9.49 -3.12 -11.38
N ASP A 248 -8.68 -2.09 -11.13
CA ASP A 248 -7.69 -1.59 -12.08
C ASP A 248 -6.37 -2.38 -12.04
N GLN A 249 -6.23 -3.34 -11.11
CA GLN A 249 -5.00 -4.09 -10.85
C GLN A 249 -3.76 -3.18 -10.76
N GLN A 250 -3.92 -2.08 -10.03
CA GLN A 250 -2.97 -0.97 -9.99
C GLN A 250 -2.49 -0.73 -8.57
N MET A 251 -1.22 -0.35 -8.43
CA MET A 251 -0.68 0.20 -7.19
C MET A 251 0.10 1.47 -7.49
N ILE A 252 -0.19 2.52 -6.74
CA ILE A 252 0.46 3.83 -6.84
C ILE A 252 1.11 4.15 -5.49
N TRP A 253 2.43 4.34 -5.49
CA TRP A 253 3.18 4.69 -4.29
C TRP A 253 3.58 6.17 -4.31
N LEU A 254 2.97 6.94 -3.41
CA LEU A 254 3.26 8.35 -3.19
C LEU A 254 4.13 8.57 -1.94
N ALA A 255 4.91 9.63 -1.96
CA ALA A 255 5.66 10.16 -0.83
C ALA A 255 5.47 11.67 -0.71
N ARG A 256 6.01 12.26 0.38
CA ARG A 256 5.89 13.69 0.71
C ARG A 256 4.43 14.15 0.79
N VAL A 257 3.54 13.22 1.08
CA VAL A 257 2.11 13.52 1.21
C VAL A 257 1.90 14.36 2.46
N ARG A 258 1.08 15.39 2.31
CA ARG A 258 0.63 16.32 3.34
C ARG A 258 -0.90 16.31 3.36
N PRO A 259 -1.53 16.77 4.45
CA PRO A 259 -2.98 16.83 4.54
C PRO A 259 -3.64 17.53 3.34
N GLU A 260 -3.08 18.65 2.90
CA GLU A 260 -3.61 19.44 1.78
C GLU A 260 -3.67 18.67 0.44
N HIS A 261 -2.92 17.59 0.29
CA HIS A 261 -2.96 16.76 -0.92
C HIS A 261 -4.06 15.69 -0.88
N CYS A 262 -4.67 15.42 0.28
CA CYS A 262 -5.54 14.26 0.47
C CYS A 262 -6.82 14.35 -0.36
N GLU A 263 -7.37 15.54 -0.57
CA GLU A 263 -8.51 15.75 -1.46
C GLU A 263 -8.20 15.28 -2.89
N GLY A 264 -7.07 15.74 -3.44
CA GLY A 264 -6.60 15.35 -4.78
C GLY A 264 -6.26 13.86 -4.86
N ILE A 265 -5.69 13.27 -3.81
CA ILE A 265 -5.44 11.82 -3.75
C ILE A 265 -6.75 11.04 -3.82
N VAL A 266 -7.80 11.46 -3.09
CA VAL A 266 -9.11 10.80 -3.17
C VAL A 266 -9.70 10.96 -4.57
N LYS A 267 -9.81 12.19 -5.07
CA LYS A 267 -10.44 12.47 -6.37
C LYS A 267 -9.72 11.81 -7.54
N TYR A 268 -8.40 11.93 -7.61
CA TYR A 268 -7.66 11.57 -8.81
C TYR A 268 -6.89 10.27 -8.67
N THR A 269 -6.23 10.03 -7.53
CA THR A 269 -5.40 8.82 -7.38
C THR A 269 -6.24 7.59 -7.06
N ILE A 270 -7.14 7.68 -6.08
CA ILE A 270 -7.96 6.54 -5.67
C ILE A 270 -9.04 6.26 -6.73
N LEU A 271 -9.81 7.27 -7.13
CA LEU A 271 -10.94 7.04 -8.03
C LEU A 271 -10.52 6.87 -9.50
N GLU A 272 -9.56 7.67 -9.99
CA GLU A 272 -9.24 7.75 -11.42
C GLU A 272 -7.89 7.14 -11.82
N GLY A 273 -7.04 6.74 -10.87
CA GLY A 273 -5.71 6.22 -11.16
C GLY A 273 -4.73 7.25 -11.74
N LYS A 274 -4.97 8.55 -11.48
CA LYS A 274 -4.14 9.69 -11.90
C LYS A 274 -3.35 10.28 -10.73
N VAL A 275 -2.30 11.03 -11.03
CA VAL A 275 -1.49 11.73 -10.01
C VAL A 275 -1.46 13.24 -10.26
N VAL A 276 -1.63 14.01 -9.19
CA VAL A 276 -1.62 15.49 -9.26
C VAL A 276 -0.20 16.03 -9.44
N HIS A 277 0.73 15.58 -8.58
CA HIS A 277 2.11 16.07 -8.50
C HIS A 277 3.15 14.93 -8.69
N PRO A 278 3.16 14.21 -9.83
CA PRO A 278 4.04 13.06 -10.02
C PRO A 278 5.53 13.39 -9.89
N GLU A 279 5.93 14.61 -10.25
CA GLU A 279 7.31 15.12 -10.16
C GLU A 279 7.85 15.22 -8.74
N THR A 280 6.98 15.48 -7.75
CA THR A 280 7.40 15.66 -6.36
C THR A 280 6.95 14.53 -5.45
N GLN A 281 5.94 13.74 -5.82
CA GLN A 281 5.31 12.76 -4.92
C GLN A 281 5.39 11.32 -5.43
N LEU A 282 5.39 11.06 -6.73
CA LEU A 282 5.35 9.70 -7.25
C LEU A 282 6.68 8.98 -7.05
N ARG A 283 6.64 7.82 -6.39
CA ARG A 283 7.81 6.96 -6.20
C ARG A 283 7.90 5.84 -7.23
N GLY A 284 6.76 5.26 -7.60
CA GLY A 284 6.69 4.09 -8.46
C GLY A 284 5.40 3.31 -8.22
N GLY A 285 5.33 2.11 -8.79
CA GLY A 285 4.20 1.22 -8.70
C GLY A 285 4.00 0.40 -9.96
N PHE A 286 2.78 -0.07 -10.18
CA PHE A 286 2.42 -0.86 -11.35
C PHE A 286 0.99 -0.61 -11.79
N ASP A 287 0.76 -0.90 -13.07
CA ASP A 287 -0.54 -0.99 -13.73
C ASP A 287 -0.54 -2.28 -14.54
N ARG A 288 -1.14 -3.36 -13.99
CA ARG A 288 -1.06 -4.69 -14.62
C ARG A 288 -1.92 -4.77 -15.89
N ILE A 289 -3.02 -4.03 -15.96
CA ILE A 289 -3.89 -3.99 -17.15
C ILE A 289 -3.13 -3.40 -18.34
N ARG A 290 -2.36 -2.32 -18.11
CA ARG A 290 -1.54 -1.69 -19.15
C ARG A 290 -0.15 -2.32 -19.30
N GLY A 291 0.23 -3.26 -18.44
CA GLY A 291 1.56 -3.89 -18.45
C GLY A 291 2.70 -2.94 -18.08
N LEU A 292 2.42 -1.87 -17.32
CA LEU A 292 3.41 -0.84 -16.98
C LEU A 292 3.87 -0.99 -15.53
N THR A 293 5.17 -0.79 -15.29
CA THR A 293 5.73 -0.77 -13.94
C THR A 293 6.82 0.29 -13.82
N SER A 294 7.01 0.80 -12.61
CA SER A 294 8.14 1.64 -12.24
C SER A 294 8.58 1.26 -10.84
N TRP A 295 9.84 0.85 -10.70
CA TRP A 295 10.43 0.46 -9.43
C TRP A 295 11.58 1.39 -9.15
#